data_AF-A0A8T6GA76-F1
#
_entry.id   AF-A0A8T6GA76-F1
#
_cell.length_a   1.000
_cell.length_b   1.000
_cell.length_c   1.000
_cell.angle_alpha   90.00
_cell.angle_beta   90.00
_cell.angle_gamma   90.00
#
_symmetry.space_group_name_H-M   'P 1'
#
loop_
_entity.id
_entity.type
_entity.pdbx_description
1 polymer ?
#
loop_
_entity_poly.entity_id
_entity_poly.type
_entity_poly.pdbx_seq_one_letter_code
_entity_poly.pdbx_strand_id
1 'polypeptide(L)'
;MLDMRRRERFELTLICIEVLEEVVLDVLTEAREWTPPLSTLEVAFRAGVPAPRERQMTDFVLRQLEKRGRVTEIREGRRTVGWQLRDYE
;
A
#
# COMPACT_ATOMS: atom_id res chain seq x y z
N MET A 1 -4.45 -8.43 -32.00
CA MET A 1 -5.55 -8.98 -31.19
C MET A 1 -4.96 -9.44 -29.86
N LEU A 2 -5.09 -8.64 -28.81
CA LEU A 2 -4.63 -9.04 -27.47
C LEU A 2 -5.47 -10.25 -27.04
N ASP A 3 -4.79 -11.34 -26.69
CA ASP A 3 -5.40 -12.58 -26.19
C ASP A 3 -6.39 -12.23 -25.06
N MET A 4 -7.66 -12.63 -25.19
CA MET A 4 -8.74 -12.27 -24.25
C MET A 4 -8.37 -12.62 -22.79
N ARG A 5 -7.64 -13.72 -22.59
CA ARG A 5 -7.14 -14.14 -21.27
C ARG A 5 -6.15 -13.16 -20.66
N ARG A 6 -5.37 -12.47 -21.49
CA ARG A 6 -4.41 -11.45 -21.04
C ARG A 6 -5.12 -10.18 -20.60
N ARG A 7 -6.23 -9.82 -21.26
CA ARG A 7 -7.07 -8.69 -20.90
C ARG A 7 -7.80 -8.91 -19.58
N GLU A 8 -8.46 -10.05 -19.43
CA GLU A 8 -9.17 -10.41 -18.18
C GLU A 8 -8.22 -10.42 -16.98
N ARG A 9 -7.04 -11.03 -17.13
CA ARG A 9 -6.02 -11.02 -16.07
C ARG A 9 -5.53 -9.62 -15.73
N PHE A 10 -5.42 -8.73 -16.71
CA PHE A 10 -5.02 -7.35 -16.48
C PHE A 10 -6.11 -6.57 -15.71
N GLU A 11 -7.37 -6.72 -16.12
CA GLU A 11 -8.51 -6.10 -15.43
C GLU A 11 -8.63 -6.59 -13.98
N LEU A 12 -8.49 -7.90 -13.72
CA LEU A 12 -8.44 -8.44 -12.36
C LEU A 12 -7.25 -7.90 -11.55
N THR A 13 -6.10 -7.69 -12.19
CA THR A 13 -4.93 -7.11 -11.50
C THR A 13 -5.20 -5.67 -11.04
N LEU A 14 -5.85 -4.87 -11.89
CA LEU A 14 -6.23 -3.50 -11.54
C LEU A 14 -7.23 -3.48 -10.38
N ILE A 15 -8.25 -4.34 -10.42
CA ILE A 15 -9.22 -4.46 -9.32
C ILE A 15 -8.51 -4.83 -8.01
N CYS A 16 -7.59 -5.80 -8.04
CA CYS A 16 -6.84 -6.17 -6.84
C CYS A 16 -5.98 -5.01 -6.30
N ILE A 17 -5.43 -4.15 -7.17
CA ILE A 17 -4.67 -2.97 -6.75
C ILE A 17 -5.58 -1.95 -6.09
N GLU A 18 -6.73 -1.66 -6.68
CA GLU A 18 -7.72 -0.71 -6.15
C GLU A 18 -8.22 -1.15 -4.76
N VAL A 19 -8.60 -2.42 -4.61
CA VAL A 19 -9.01 -2.98 -3.31
C VAL A 19 -7.88 -2.91 -2.29
N LEU A 20 -6.65 -3.26 -2.69
CA LEU A 20 -5.51 -3.17 -1.77
C LEU A 20 -5.21 -1.72 -1.36
N GLU A 21 -5.43 -0.75 -2.24
CA GLU A 21 -5.27 0.67 -1.92
C GLU A 21 -6.20 1.11 -0.80
N GLU A 22 -7.48 0.73 -0.88
CA GLU A 22 -8.47 0.99 0.18
C GLU A 22 -8.05 0.34 1.49
N VAL A 23 -7.71 -0.95 1.48
CA VAL A 23 -7.29 -1.68 2.67
C VAL A 23 -6.04 -1.08 3.31
N VAL A 24 -5.05 -0.66 2.51
CA VAL A 24 -3.83 0.00 3.01
C VAL A 24 -4.16 1.33 3.69
N LEU A 25 -5.08 2.10 3.12
CA LEU A 25 -5.52 3.36 3.71
C LEU A 25 -6.27 3.14 5.02
N ASP A 26 -7.13 2.12 5.10
CA ASP A 26 -7.84 1.76 6.32
C ASP A 26 -6.86 1.36 7.43
N VAL A 27 -5.88 0.50 7.10
CA VAL A 27 -4.81 0.10 8.03
C VAL A 27 -4.03 1.30 8.57
N LEU A 28 -3.66 2.25 7.70
CA LEU A 28 -2.94 3.46 8.12
C LEU A 28 -3.82 4.44 8.90
N THR A 29 -5.12 4.45 8.64
CA THR A 29 -6.10 5.27 9.36
C THR A 29 -6.28 4.75 10.78
N GLU A 30 -6.48 3.43 10.95
CA GLU A 30 -6.55 2.79 12.27
C GLU A 30 -5.25 2.96 13.05
N ALA A 31 -4.10 2.88 12.36
CA ALA A 31 -2.80 3.08 12.98
C ALA A 31 -2.46 4.54 13.28
N ARG A 32 -3.23 5.52 12.78
CA ARG A 32 -2.99 6.96 13.03
C ARG A 32 -3.04 7.30 14.51
N GLU A 33 -3.84 6.55 15.28
CA GLU A 33 -3.94 6.70 16.73
C GLU A 33 -2.71 6.12 17.48
N TRP A 34 -1.84 5.37 16.78
CA TRP A 34 -0.73 4.62 17.35
C TRP A 34 0.60 5.09 16.74
N THR A 35 1.30 6.02 17.39
CA THR A 35 2.75 6.23 17.15
C THR A 35 3.50 4.95 17.53
N PRO A 36 4.34 4.33 16.66
CA PRO A 36 5.12 4.89 15.52
C PRO A 36 4.59 4.58 14.10
N PRO A 37 5.21 5.14 13.02
CA PRO A 37 4.93 4.78 11.62
C PRO A 37 4.94 3.27 11.36
N LEU A 38 4.05 2.77 10.50
CA LEU A 38 4.02 1.35 10.15
C LEU A 38 5.02 1.03 9.04
N SER A 39 5.86 0.02 9.24
CA SER A 39 6.70 -0.53 8.17
C SER A 39 5.85 -1.16 7.06
N THR A 40 6.38 -1.26 5.85
CA THR A 40 5.71 -1.95 4.72
C THR A 40 5.27 -3.37 5.08
N LEU A 41 6.05 -4.07 5.92
CA LEU A 41 5.74 -5.43 6.36
C LEU A 41 4.53 -5.46 7.30
N GLU A 42 4.45 -4.51 8.23
CA GLU A 42 3.31 -4.40 9.14
C GLU A 42 2.03 -4.04 8.39
N VAL A 43 2.12 -3.11 7.44
CA VAL A 43 0.98 -2.76 6.57
C VAL A 43 0.52 -3.99 5.78
N ALA A 44 1.44 -4.72 5.14
CA ALA A 44 1.09 -5.92 4.38
C ALA A 44 0.46 -7.01 5.27
N PHE A 45 0.99 -7.22 6.48
CA PHE A 45 0.45 -8.20 7.41
C PHE A 45 -0.97 -7.83 7.88
N ARG A 46 -1.19 -6.57 8.26
CA ARG A 46 -2.51 -6.07 8.69
C ARG A 46 -3.53 -6.04 7.56
N ALA A 47 -3.09 -5.77 6.33
CA ALA A 47 -3.91 -5.82 5.12
C ALA A 47 -4.28 -7.25 4.67
N GLY A 48 -3.85 -8.29 5.40
CA GLY A 48 -4.12 -9.68 5.03
C GLY A 48 -3.28 -10.17 3.83
N VAL A 49 -2.12 -9.55 3.58
CA VAL A 49 -1.21 -9.84 2.47
C VAL A 49 0.14 -10.41 2.98
N PRO A 50 0.15 -11.61 3.60
CA PRO A 50 1.36 -12.12 4.24
C PRO A 50 2.38 -12.69 3.25
N ALA A 51 1.98 -13.03 2.02
CA ALA A 51 2.84 -13.75 1.09
C ALA A 51 3.95 -12.85 0.50
N PRO A 52 5.22 -13.30 0.44
CA PRO A 52 6.36 -12.46 0.03
C PRO A 52 6.21 -11.78 -1.34
N ARG A 53 5.57 -12.43 -2.31
CA ARG A 53 5.33 -11.86 -3.65
C ARG A 53 4.26 -10.78 -3.63
N GLU A 54 3.27 -10.92 -2.76
CA GLU A 54 2.15 -9.98 -2.64
C GLU A 54 2.55 -8.75 -1.81
N ARG A 55 3.54 -8.87 -0.90
CA ARG A 55 4.16 -7.73 -0.21
C ARG A 55 4.76 -6.70 -1.19
N GLN A 56 5.23 -7.13 -2.35
CA GLN A 56 5.71 -6.21 -3.39
C GLN A 56 4.56 -5.36 -3.95
N MET A 57 3.35 -5.90 -3.97
CA MET A 57 2.14 -5.14 -4.34
C MET A 57 1.82 -4.09 -3.28
N THR A 58 1.99 -4.42 -1.99
CA THR A 58 1.82 -3.44 -0.91
C THR A 58 2.84 -2.30 -1.00
N ASP A 59 4.13 -2.59 -1.25
CA ASP A 59 5.15 -1.54 -1.49
C ASP A 59 4.80 -0.68 -2.71
N PHE A 60 4.33 -1.31 -3.80
CA PHE A 60 3.89 -0.60 -4.98
C PHE A 60 2.73 0.35 -4.66
N VAL A 61 1.69 -0.12 -3.98
CA VAL A 61 0.51 0.67 -3.58
C VAL A 61 0.92 1.85 -2.68
N LEU A 62 1.75 1.62 -1.67
CA LEU A 62 2.25 2.67 -0.77
C LEU A 62 2.98 3.77 -1.53
N ARG A 63 3.83 3.42 -2.50
CA ARG A 63 4.51 4.41 -3.37
C ARG A 63 3.55 5.16 -4.29
N GLN A 64 2.49 4.51 -4.79
CA GLN A 64 1.47 5.20 -5.59
C GLN A 64 0.68 6.19 -4.74
N LEU A 65 0.28 5.77 -3.53
CA LEU A 65 -0.39 6.62 -2.56
C LEU A 65 0.47 7.83 -2.16
N GLU A 66 1.77 7.61 -1.96
CA GLU A 66 2.72 8.68 -1.64
C GLU A 66 2.82 9.70 -2.78
N LYS A 67 2.95 9.24 -4.03
CA LYS A 67 2.95 10.11 -5.22
C LYS A 67 1.66 10.92 -5.36
N ARG A 68 0.52 10.36 -4.94
CA ARG A 68 -0.78 11.04 -4.89
C ARG A 68 -0.95 11.94 -3.66
N GLY A 69 0.05 11.96 -2.77
CA GLY A 69 0.06 12.77 -1.56
C GLY A 69 -0.87 12.27 -0.46
N ARG A 70 -1.32 11.01 -0.50
CA ARG A 70 -2.24 10.41 0.48
C ARG A 70 -1.53 9.87 1.72
N VAL A 71 -0.30 9.40 1.54
CA VAL A 71 0.56 8.85 2.60
C VAL A 71 1.95 9.47 2.50
N THR A 72 2.72 9.41 3.56
CA THR A 72 4.09 9.91 3.61
C THR A 72 5.03 8.77 3.99
N GLU A 73 6.12 8.59 3.22
CA GLU A 73 7.26 7.77 3.65
C GLU A 73 8.02 8.50 4.77
N ILE A 74 8.04 7.92 5.96
CA ILE A 74 8.82 8.43 7.09
C ILE A 74 10.22 7.84 7.01
N ARG A 75 11.23 8.70 7.10
CA ARG A 75 12.65 8.33 6.95
C ARG A 75 13.48 8.82 8.13
N GLU A 76 14.41 8.00 8.58
CA GLU A 76 15.49 8.37 9.49
C GLU A 76 16.81 8.39 8.70
N GLY A 77 17.27 9.59 8.34
CA GLY A 77 18.41 9.75 7.44
C GLY A 77 18.14 9.13 6.07
N ARG A 78 18.86 8.07 5.72
CA ARG A 78 18.68 7.34 4.44
C ARG A 78 17.74 6.14 4.55
N ARG A 79 17.32 5.76 5.76
CA ARG A 79 16.51 4.55 6.02
C ARG A 79 15.02 4.91 6.04
N THR A 80 14.21 4.18 5.30
CA THR A 80 12.75 4.19 5.46
C THR A 80 12.39 3.50 6.77
N VAL A 81 11.70 4.22 7.65
CA VAL A 81 11.24 3.69 8.95
C VAL A 81 9.79 3.24 8.91
N GLY A 82 8.96 3.83 8.04
CA GLY A 82 7.59 3.38 7.84
C GLY A 82 6.78 4.36 7.01
N TRP A 83 5.48 4.18 7.07
CA TRP A 83 4.47 4.92 6.31
C TRP A 83 3.42 5.44 7.28
N GLN A 84 2.95 6.65 7.01
CA GLN A 84 1.85 7.26 7.76
C GLN A 84 0.86 7.91 6.79
N LEU A 85 -0.41 7.97 7.20
CA LEU A 85 -1.41 8.75 6.50
C LEU A 85 -1.00 10.24 6.53
N ARG A 86 -1.20 10.94 5.41
CA ARG A 86 -0.99 12.39 5.39
C ARG A 86 -2.24 13.07 5.95
N ASP A 87 -2.06 13.99 6.88
CA ASP A 87 -3.17 14.82 7.37
C ASP A 87 -3.68 15.70 6.21
N TYR A 88 -4.97 15.54 5.89
CA TYR A 88 -5.70 16.52 5.09
C TYR A 88 -6.37 17.47 6.09
N GLU A 89 -6.01 18.76 6.03
CA GLU A 89 -6.79 19.84 6.66
C GLU A 89 -8.12 20.04 5.94
#